data_AF-A0A5C9EKD6-F1
#
_entry.id   AF-A0A5C9EKD6-F1
#
_cell.length_a   1.000
_cell.length_b   1.000
_cell.length_c   1.000
_cell.angle_alpha   90.00
_cell.angle_beta   90.00
_cell.angle_gamma   90.00
#
_symmetry.space_group_name_H-M   'P 1'
#
loop_
_entity.id
_entity.type
_entity.pdbx_description
1 polymer ?
#
loop_
_entity_poly.entity_id
_entity_poly.type
_entity_poly.pdbx_seq_one_letter_code
_entity_poly.pdbx_strand_id
1 'polypeptide(L)'
;MPNWIIHMKWALKAEIPERIAEFVNRSIDYGSNWLNTSNQQPQKDSKGSENEEDSEFDEEDTSGLHDEGEQESTFYRQLTFFYERDAAQKNYVKACFLHHLLDYFRETYVDLSNLELVFQKFIQDKAVIEIYDAQRNKINFMNVLSELFQLLRDNKSALYKDLRGE
;
A
#
# COMPACT_ATOMS: atom_id res chain seq x y z
N MET A 1 22.51 6.62 -3.83
CA MET A 1 21.88 5.95 -5.00
C MET A 1 20.45 6.45 -5.16
N PRO A 2 19.87 6.46 -6.39
CA PRO A 2 18.43 6.64 -6.60
C PRO A 2 17.60 5.67 -5.75
N ASN A 3 16.45 6.11 -5.23
CA ASN A 3 15.64 5.31 -4.28
C ASN A 3 15.24 3.95 -4.86
N TRP A 4 14.84 3.96 -6.13
CA TRP A 4 14.43 2.76 -6.86
C TRP A 4 15.52 1.67 -6.93
N ILE A 5 16.81 2.03 -6.96
CA ILE A 5 17.91 1.04 -7.00
C ILE A 5 17.98 0.27 -5.68
N ILE A 6 17.82 0.97 -4.55
CA ILE A 6 17.82 0.35 -3.23
C ILE A 6 16.61 -0.58 -3.11
N HIS A 7 15.42 -0.11 -3.53
CA HIS A 7 14.20 -0.92 -3.47
C HIS A 7 14.32 -2.20 -4.29
N MET A 8 14.83 -2.11 -5.52
CA MET A 8 15.06 -3.28 -6.38
C MET A 8 16.09 -4.24 -5.78
N LYS A 9 17.24 -3.73 -5.31
CA LYS A 9 18.29 -4.55 -4.71
C LYS A 9 17.77 -5.37 -3.54
N TRP A 10 17.01 -4.75 -2.63
CA TRP A 10 16.48 -5.42 -1.45
C TRP A 10 15.33 -6.36 -1.79
N ALA A 11 14.52 -6.05 -2.81
CA ALA A 11 13.47 -6.96 -3.26
C ALA A 11 14.04 -8.27 -3.83
N LEU A 12 15.09 -8.18 -4.66
CA LEU A 12 15.80 -9.35 -5.17
C LEU A 12 16.44 -10.16 -4.03
N LYS A 13 16.97 -9.47 -3.01
CA LYS A 13 17.54 -10.10 -1.82
C LYS A 13 16.50 -10.81 -0.96
N ALA A 14 15.24 -10.38 -1.02
CA ALA A 14 14.09 -11.03 -0.41
C ALA A 14 13.48 -12.14 -1.30
N GLU A 15 14.19 -12.56 -2.35
CA GLU A 15 13.76 -13.58 -3.32
C GLU A 15 12.48 -13.22 -4.07
N ILE A 16 12.16 -11.92 -4.15
CA ILE A 16 11.01 -11.43 -4.90
C ILE A 16 11.42 -11.39 -6.39
N PRO A 17 10.63 -12.00 -7.29
CA PRO A 17 10.92 -11.95 -8.72
C PRO A 17 11.06 -10.51 -9.22
N GLU A 18 12.10 -10.26 -10.03
CA GLU A 18 12.43 -8.92 -10.54
C GLU A 18 11.23 -8.21 -11.16
N ARG A 19 10.48 -8.91 -12.02
CA ARG A 19 9.26 -8.39 -12.66
C ARG A 19 8.21 -7.92 -11.65
N ILE A 20 8.06 -8.63 -10.53
CA ILE A 20 7.12 -8.25 -9.46
C ILE A 20 7.64 -7.01 -8.73
N ALA A 21 8.92 -7.01 -8.36
CA ALA A 21 9.55 -5.89 -7.68
C ALA A 21 9.48 -4.60 -8.52
N GLU A 22 9.81 -4.68 -9.81
CA GLU A 22 9.71 -3.55 -10.74
C GLU A 22 8.29 -3.03 -10.84
N PHE A 23 7.32 -3.94 -11.00
CA PHE A 23 5.93 -3.57 -11.10
C PHE A 23 5.46 -2.83 -9.84
N VAL A 24 5.70 -3.40 -8.66
CA VAL A 24 5.26 -2.84 -7.38
C VAL A 24 5.93 -1.48 -7.12
N ASN A 25 7.25 -1.39 -7.30
CA ASN A 25 7.98 -0.14 -7.08
C ASN A 25 7.46 0.97 -7.99
N ARG A 26 7.27 0.69 -9.29
CA ARG A 26 6.69 1.66 -10.22
C ARG A 26 5.24 2.04 -9.86
N SER A 27 4.43 1.07 -9.45
CA SER A 27 3.04 1.31 -9.05
C SER A 27 2.90 2.19 -7.81
N ILE A 28 3.89 2.17 -6.91
CA ILE A 28 3.93 3.03 -5.72
C ILE A 28 4.55 4.38 -6.08
N ASP A 29 5.73 4.39 -6.71
CA ASP A 29 6.50 5.61 -7.03
C ASP A 29 5.76 6.57 -7.97
N TYR A 30 5.07 6.05 -8.99
CA TYR A 30 4.33 6.87 -9.96
C TYR A 30 2.88 7.18 -9.53
N GLY A 31 2.54 6.86 -8.28
CA GLY A 31 1.25 7.18 -7.67
C GLY A 31 0.20 6.10 -7.84
N SER A 32 -0.78 6.13 -6.93
CA SER A 32 -1.82 5.10 -6.78
C SER A 32 -3.16 5.46 -7.42
N ASN A 33 -3.16 6.38 -8.39
CA ASN A 33 -4.39 6.81 -9.08
C ASN A 33 -5.13 5.66 -9.76
N TRP A 34 -4.40 4.60 -10.13
CA TRP A 34 -4.94 3.36 -10.69
C TRP A 34 -5.86 2.59 -9.72
N LEU A 35 -5.77 2.84 -8.40
CA LEU A 35 -6.70 2.27 -7.41
C LEU A 35 -8.07 2.92 -7.44
N ASN A 36 -8.18 4.15 -7.96
CA ASN A 36 -9.46 4.88 -8.01
C ASN A 36 -10.34 4.42 -9.17
N THR A 37 -9.76 3.79 -10.20
CA THR A 37 -10.48 3.33 -11.39
C THR A 37 -11.22 2.01 -11.15
N SER A 38 -10.83 1.21 -10.15
CA SER A 38 -11.45 -0.07 -9.83
C SER A 38 -12.78 0.03 -9.07
N ASN A 39 -13.16 1.21 -8.57
CA ASN A 39 -14.47 1.45 -7.94
C ASN A 39 -15.54 1.97 -8.90
N GLN A 40 -15.23 2.18 -10.19
CA GLN A 40 -16.24 2.51 -11.18
C GLN A 40 -16.89 1.22 -11.69
N GLN A 41 -17.96 0.79 -11.04
CA GLN A 41 -18.93 -0.08 -11.70
C GLN A 41 -19.36 0.59 -13.01
N PRO A 42 -19.49 -0.15 -14.13
CA PRO A 42 -20.03 0.42 -15.35
C PRO A 42 -21.45 0.90 -15.05
N GLN A 43 -21.66 2.22 -15.07
CA GLN A 43 -23.01 2.78 -15.12
C GLN A 43 -23.68 2.18 -16.34
N LYS A 44 -24.79 1.48 -16.12
CA LYS A 44 -25.67 1.04 -17.20
C LYS A 44 -26.13 2.29 -17.95
N ASP A 45 -25.71 2.41 -19.20
CA ASP A 45 -26.30 3.33 -20.17
C ASP A 45 -27.79 3.02 -20.33
N SER A 46 -28.65 3.73 -19.60
CA SER A 46 -30.07 3.78 -19.88
C SER A 46 -30.32 4.93 -20.86
N LYS A 47 -30.44 4.57 -22.13
CA LYS A 47 -30.96 5.44 -23.21
C LYS A 47 -32.42 5.84 -22.92
N GLY A 48 -32.67 7.15 -23.00
CA GLY A 48 -33.87 7.75 -23.58
C GLY A 48 -35.05 8.04 -22.64
N SER A 49 -35.40 9.31 -22.45
CA SER A 49 -36.52 9.95 -23.13
C SER A 49 -36.77 11.35 -22.55
N GLU A 50 -37.10 12.29 -23.42
CA GLU A 50 -37.50 13.67 -23.16
C GLU A 50 -38.76 13.75 -22.26
N ASN A 51 -38.82 14.77 -21.39
CA ASN A 51 -39.93 15.73 -21.28
C ASN A 51 -39.62 16.81 -20.24
N GLU A 52 -39.81 18.07 -20.65
CA GLU A 52 -39.97 19.25 -19.79
C GLU A 52 -41.27 19.12 -18.96
N GLU A 53 -41.24 19.57 -17.71
CA GLU A 53 -42.29 20.40 -17.10
C GLU A 53 -41.87 20.90 -15.71
N ASP A 54 -42.17 22.17 -15.46
CA ASP A 54 -41.91 22.95 -14.25
C ASP A 54 -42.66 22.41 -13.02
N SER A 55 -41.98 22.34 -11.87
CA SER A 55 -42.64 22.40 -10.56
C SER A 55 -41.70 22.92 -9.47
N GLU A 56 -42.04 24.11 -8.99
CA GLU A 56 -41.63 24.77 -7.75
C GLU A 56 -41.94 23.88 -6.53
N PHE A 57 -40.92 23.44 -5.78
CA PHE A 57 -41.10 22.87 -4.44
C PHE A 57 -39.80 22.86 -3.60
N ASP A 58 -39.86 23.61 -2.49
CA ASP A 58 -39.15 23.56 -1.20
C ASP A 58 -37.69 23.04 -1.12
N GLU A 59 -36.80 23.97 -0.79
CA GLU A 59 -35.48 23.71 -0.20
C GLU A 59 -35.64 23.08 1.20
N GLU A 60 -35.82 21.76 1.26
CA GLU A 60 -35.48 21.00 2.46
C GLU A 60 -33.98 20.69 2.47
N ASP A 61 -33.28 21.40 3.36
CA ASP A 61 -31.94 21.16 3.85
C ASP A 61 -31.81 19.71 4.37
N THR A 62 -31.62 18.79 3.43
CA THR A 62 -31.02 17.50 3.72
C THR A 62 -29.55 17.76 3.95
N SER A 63 -29.25 18.13 5.20
CA SER A 63 -28.02 17.80 5.90
C SER A 63 -27.79 16.29 5.80
N GLY A 64 -27.42 15.86 4.60
CA GLY A 64 -27.07 14.51 4.23
C GLY A 64 -25.82 14.19 4.99
N LEU A 65 -26.03 13.56 6.15
CA LEU A 65 -25.23 12.47 6.69
C LEU A 65 -23.84 12.46 6.09
N HIS A 66 -22.92 13.19 6.72
CA HIS A 66 -21.51 12.88 6.64
C HIS A 66 -21.37 11.39 7.01
N ASP A 67 -21.39 10.54 6.00
CA ASP A 67 -20.90 9.17 6.08
C ASP A 67 -19.39 9.33 6.29
N GLU A 68 -19.00 9.39 7.56
CA GLU A 68 -17.62 9.25 8.01
C GLU A 68 -17.15 7.81 7.74
N GLY A 69 -17.22 7.38 6.49
CA GLY A 69 -16.46 6.23 6.03
C GLY A 69 -15.00 6.65 6.10
N GLU A 70 -14.29 6.21 7.15
CA GLU A 70 -12.84 6.29 7.23
C GLU A 70 -12.26 5.97 5.85
N GLN A 71 -11.73 6.98 5.16
CA GLN A 71 -11.13 6.76 3.86
C GLN A 71 -9.97 5.79 4.07
N GLU A 72 -10.14 4.56 3.61
CA GLU A 72 -9.12 3.53 3.70
C GLU A 72 -7.78 4.10 3.21
N SER A 73 -6.73 3.93 4.01
CA SER A 73 -5.43 4.51 3.71
C SER A 73 -4.93 4.02 2.34
N THR A 74 -4.14 4.84 1.64
CA THR A 74 -3.57 4.44 0.34
C THR A 74 -2.78 3.13 0.48
N PHE A 75 -2.09 2.93 1.61
CA PHE A 75 -1.37 1.69 1.88
C PHE A 75 -2.32 0.50 2.03
N TYR A 76 -3.44 0.64 2.75
CA TYR A 76 -4.45 -0.42 2.85
C TYR A 76 -4.93 -0.86 1.46
N ARG A 77 -5.31 0.10 0.62
CA ARG A 77 -5.82 -0.16 -0.74
C ARG A 77 -4.76 -0.81 -1.64
N GLN A 78 -3.51 -0.36 -1.57
CA GLN A 78 -2.39 -0.99 -2.27
C GLN A 78 -2.21 -2.45 -1.82
N LEU A 79 -2.25 -2.69 -0.50
CA LEU A 79 -2.02 -4.00 0.08
C LEU A 79 -3.11 -4.98 -0.32
N THR A 80 -4.38 -4.55 -0.30
CA THR A 80 -5.52 -5.35 -0.76
C THR A 80 -5.35 -5.74 -2.22
N PHE A 81 -5.06 -4.78 -3.10
CA PHE A 81 -4.84 -5.04 -4.52
C PHE A 81 -3.68 -6.03 -4.77
N PHE A 82 -2.56 -5.87 -4.06
CA PHE A 82 -1.41 -6.75 -4.21
C PHE A 82 -1.65 -8.14 -3.65
N TYR A 83 -2.43 -8.24 -2.57
CA TYR A 83 -2.84 -9.52 -2.01
C TYR A 83 -3.74 -10.30 -2.98
N GLU A 84 -4.73 -9.63 -3.59
CA GLU A 84 -5.65 -10.27 -4.55
C GLU A 84 -4.93 -10.82 -5.80
N ARG A 85 -3.79 -10.22 -6.18
CA ARG A 85 -2.99 -10.69 -7.31
C ARG A 85 -2.18 -11.95 -7.05
N ASP A 86 -1.81 -12.20 -5.79
CA ASP A 86 -0.94 -13.31 -5.42
C ASP A 86 -1.13 -13.68 -3.94
N ALA A 87 -2.33 -14.17 -3.61
CA ALA A 87 -2.65 -14.55 -2.25
C ALA A 87 -1.80 -15.75 -1.75
N ALA A 88 -1.33 -16.59 -2.69
CA ALA A 88 -0.60 -17.82 -2.39
C ALA A 88 0.87 -17.56 -2.02
N GLN A 89 1.61 -16.83 -2.85
CA GLN A 89 3.04 -16.60 -2.63
C GLN A 89 3.31 -15.26 -1.93
N LYS A 90 2.34 -14.32 -1.99
CA LYS A 90 2.41 -13.00 -1.35
C LYS A 90 3.64 -12.20 -1.79
N ASN A 91 4.17 -12.44 -2.98
CA ASN A 91 5.37 -11.74 -3.47
C ASN A 91 5.09 -10.26 -3.70
N TYR A 92 3.91 -9.92 -4.21
CA TYR A 92 3.48 -8.52 -4.36
C TYR A 92 3.33 -7.81 -3.01
N VAL A 93 2.79 -8.52 -2.00
CA VAL A 93 2.64 -8.01 -0.63
C VAL A 93 4.01 -7.78 0.01
N LYS A 94 4.94 -8.76 -0.12
CA LYS A 94 6.34 -8.64 0.33
C LYS A 94 7.00 -7.41 -0.27
N ALA A 95 6.87 -7.21 -1.59
CA ALA A 95 7.45 -6.06 -2.28
C ALA A 95 6.85 -4.74 -1.79
N CYS A 96 5.54 -4.70 -1.56
CA CYS A 96 4.84 -3.51 -1.07
C CYS A 96 5.31 -3.11 0.34
N PHE A 97 5.36 -4.06 1.28
CA PHE A 97 5.91 -3.79 2.61
C PHE A 97 7.36 -3.34 2.57
N LEU A 98 8.18 -4.03 1.77
CA LEU A 98 9.60 -3.71 1.67
C LEU A 98 9.82 -2.29 1.13
N HIS A 99 9.04 -1.88 0.13
CA HIS A 99 9.09 -0.50 -0.40
C HIS A 99 8.78 0.52 0.69
N HIS A 100 7.62 0.40 1.35
CA HIS A 100 7.21 1.34 2.41
C HIS A 100 8.16 1.35 3.60
N LEU A 101 8.76 0.21 3.92
CA LEU A 101 9.73 0.08 5.00
C LEU A 101 11.05 0.79 4.66
N LEU A 102 11.55 0.62 3.43
CA LEU A 102 12.77 1.30 2.96
C LEU A 102 12.56 2.81 2.84
N ASP A 103 11.37 3.25 2.41
CA ASP A 103 11.00 4.66 2.47
C ASP A 103 10.95 5.14 3.91
N TYR A 104 10.36 4.38 4.84
CA TYR A 104 10.30 4.77 6.25
C TYR A 104 11.69 4.92 6.87
N PHE A 105 12.66 4.08 6.50
CA PHE A 105 14.06 4.25 6.90
C PHE A 105 14.67 5.57 6.44
N ARG A 106 14.22 6.11 5.30
CA ARG A 106 14.74 7.36 4.73
C ARG A 106 13.98 8.60 5.17
N GLU A 107 12.65 8.47 5.29
CA GLU A 107 11.73 9.55 5.66
C GLU A 107 11.86 9.89 7.15
N THR A 108 12.20 8.90 7.98
CA THR A 108 12.26 9.11 9.42
C THR A 108 13.68 9.39 9.91
N TYR A 109 13.79 10.33 10.85
CA TYR A 109 15.02 10.63 11.58
C TYR A 109 15.29 9.62 12.71
N VAL A 110 14.70 8.42 12.65
CA VAL A 110 14.94 7.40 13.67
C VAL A 110 16.39 6.98 13.57
N ASP A 111 17.06 6.85 14.71
CA ASP A 111 18.45 6.39 14.73
C ASP A 111 18.54 5.00 14.11
N LEU A 112 19.07 4.97 12.88
CA LEU A 112 19.27 3.76 12.10
C LEU A 112 20.05 2.72 12.91
N SER A 113 20.94 3.12 13.84
CA SER A 113 21.72 2.22 14.69
C SER A 113 20.86 1.20 15.47
N ASN A 114 19.61 1.60 15.76
CA ASN A 114 18.59 0.80 16.42
C ASN A 114 17.47 0.40 15.43
N LEU A 115 17.76 -0.59 14.58
CA LEU A 115 16.79 -1.18 13.64
C LEU A 115 15.49 -1.63 14.32
N GLU A 116 15.58 -2.12 15.56
CA GLU A 116 14.39 -2.58 16.28
C GLU A 116 13.42 -1.44 16.56
N LEU A 117 13.94 -0.28 16.95
CA LEU A 117 13.12 0.91 17.15
C LEU A 117 12.46 1.36 15.84
N VAL A 118 13.18 1.29 14.72
CA VAL A 118 12.60 1.62 13.41
C VAL A 118 11.45 0.68 13.07
N PHE A 119 11.63 -0.63 13.27
CA PHE A 119 10.59 -1.62 13.01
C PHE A 119 9.36 -1.46 13.89
N GLN A 120 9.56 -1.21 15.18
CA GLN A 120 8.47 -0.94 16.11
C GLN A 120 7.68 0.28 15.70
N LYS A 121 8.37 1.38 15.38
CA LYS A 121 7.70 2.60 14.93
C LYS A 121 7.04 2.44 13.56
N PHE A 122 7.65 1.70 12.63
CA PHE A 122 7.01 1.39 11.36
C PHE A 122 5.69 0.65 11.55
N ILE A 123 5.66 -0.37 12.43
CA ILE A 123 4.42 -1.09 12.76
C ILE A 123 3.38 -0.15 13.39
N GLN A 124 3.81 0.70 14.32
CA GLN A 124 2.93 1.60 15.06
C GLN A 124 2.35 2.72 14.18
N ASP A 125 3.17 3.30 13.31
CA ASP A 125 2.87 4.56 12.63
C ASP A 125 2.35 4.36 11.20
N LYS A 126 2.78 3.30 10.50
CA LYS A 126 2.60 3.18 9.04
C LYS A 126 2.09 1.81 8.57
N ALA A 127 2.48 0.71 9.22
CA ALA A 127 2.21 -0.62 8.69
C ALA A 127 0.74 -1.02 8.82
N VAL A 128 0.16 -1.49 7.71
CA VAL A 128 -1.15 -2.15 7.70
C VAL A 128 -0.93 -3.64 7.90
N ILE A 129 -1.05 -4.12 9.14
CA ILE A 129 -0.78 -5.53 9.48
C ILE A 129 -1.95 -6.47 9.15
N GLU A 130 -3.14 -5.94 8.94
CA GLU A 130 -4.37 -6.70 8.76
C GLU A 130 -5.25 -6.08 7.68
N ILE A 131 -5.82 -6.93 6.82
CA ILE A 131 -6.85 -6.56 5.83
C ILE A 131 -7.98 -7.59 5.84
N TYR A 132 -9.09 -7.24 5.19
CA TYR A 132 -10.17 -8.18 4.91
C TYR A 132 -10.19 -8.51 3.42
N ASP A 133 -10.28 -9.80 3.09
CA ASP A 133 -10.48 -10.23 1.70
C ASP A 133 -11.93 -10.04 1.24
N ALA A 134 -12.21 -10.33 -0.03
CA ALA A 134 -13.54 -10.21 -0.62
C ALA A 134 -14.60 -11.10 0.07
N GLN A 135 -14.18 -12.16 0.77
CA GLN A 135 -15.03 -13.06 1.55
C GLN A 135 -15.13 -12.62 3.02
N ARG A 136 -14.58 -11.46 3.38
CA ARG A 136 -14.47 -10.91 4.73
C ARG A 136 -13.65 -11.79 5.69
N ASN A 137 -12.75 -12.61 5.17
CA ASN A 137 -11.75 -13.28 6.00
C ASN A 137 -10.67 -12.27 6.39
N LYS A 138 -10.30 -12.31 7.67
CA LYS A 138 -9.22 -11.50 8.21
C LYS A 138 -7.88 -12.11 7.81
N ILE A 139 -7.07 -11.34 7.08
CA ILE A 139 -5.72 -11.72 6.66
C ILE A 139 -4.72 -10.94 7.49
N ASN A 140 -3.78 -11.64 8.12
CA ASN A 140 -2.73 -11.04 8.93
C ASN A 140 -1.36 -11.21 8.23
N PHE A 141 -0.61 -10.12 8.13
CA PHE A 141 0.69 -10.05 7.44
C PHE A 141 1.89 -9.94 8.40
N MET A 142 1.70 -10.12 9.70
CA MET A 142 2.78 -10.03 10.69
C MET A 142 3.92 -11.01 10.40
N ASN A 143 3.60 -12.22 9.92
CA ASN A 143 4.62 -13.19 9.51
C ASN A 143 5.46 -12.69 8.33
N VAL A 144 4.82 -12.07 7.33
CA VAL A 144 5.50 -11.49 6.17
C VAL A 144 6.43 -10.35 6.60
N LEU A 145 5.94 -9.46 7.47
CA LEU A 145 6.76 -8.39 8.03
C LEU A 145 7.93 -8.93 8.84
N SER A 146 7.70 -9.96 9.66
CA SER A 146 8.74 -10.58 10.48
C SER A 146 9.84 -11.22 9.63
N GLU A 147 9.49 -11.88 8.53
CA GLU A 147 10.46 -12.40 7.54
C GLU A 147 11.32 -11.28 6.94
N LEU A 148 10.68 -10.18 6.51
CA LEU A 148 11.40 -9.04 5.94
C LEU A 148 12.31 -8.36 6.98
N PHE A 149 11.83 -8.16 8.21
CA PHE A 149 12.63 -7.61 9.28
C PHE A 149 13.83 -8.50 9.59
N GLN A 150 13.63 -9.82 9.65
CA GLN A 150 14.73 -10.74 9.88
C GLN A 150 15.78 -10.67 8.77
N LEU A 151 15.35 -10.65 7.50
CA LEU A 151 16.24 -10.45 6.35
C LEU A 151 17.08 -9.16 6.49
N LEU A 152 16.44 -8.05 6.87
CA LEU A 152 17.11 -6.78 7.07
C LEU A 152 18.07 -6.81 8.26
N ARG A 153 17.72 -7.47 9.37
CA ARG A 153 18.59 -7.65 10.54
C ARG A 153 19.83 -8.45 10.19
N ASP A 154 19.65 -9.59 9.52
CA ASP A 154 20.74 -10.48 9.10
C ASP A 154 21.72 -9.78 8.16
N ASN A 155 21.26 -8.72 7.48
CA ASN A 155 22.02 -7.95 6.52
C ASN A 155 22.22 -6.49 6.93
N LYS A 156 22.17 -6.19 8.23
CA LYS A 156 22.25 -4.84 8.83
C LYS A 156 23.38 -3.98 8.26
N SER A 157 24.58 -4.54 8.14
CA SER A 157 25.76 -3.81 7.65
C SER A 157 25.62 -3.38 6.19
N ALA A 158 25.08 -4.25 5.33
CA ALA A 158 24.81 -3.92 3.93
C ALA A 158 23.68 -2.89 3.81
N LEU A 159 22.63 -3.03 4.63
CA LEU A 159 21.51 -2.10 4.68
C LEU A 159 21.97 -0.68 4.99
N TYR A 160 22.85 -0.52 6.00
CA TYR A 160 23.32 0.82 6.33
C TYR A 160 24.15 1.49 5.24
N LYS A 161 25.02 0.74 4.57
CA LYS A 161 25.80 1.28 3.46
C LYS A 161 24.85 1.79 2.36
N ASP A 162 23.87 0.96 1.99
CA ASP A 162 22.88 1.31 0.98
C ASP A 162 22.05 2.54 1.38
N LEU A 163 21.56 2.59 2.63
CA LEU A 163 20.74 3.70 3.13
C LEU A 163 21.53 5.01 3.27
N ARG A 164 22.82 4.95 3.62
CA ARG A 164 23.71 6.12 3.70
C ARG A 164 24.25 6.56 2.34
N GLY A 165 24.10 5.72 1.31
CA GLY A 165 24.65 5.97 -0.01
C GLY A 165 26.18 5.84 -0.08
N GLU A 166 26.75 5.05 0.83
CA GLU A 166 28.19 4.71 0.91
C GLU A 166 28.58 3.55 -0.02
#